data_AF-A0AA38F5W0-F1
#
_entry.id   AF-A0AA38F5W0-F1
#
_cell.length_a   1.000
_cell.length_b   1.000
_cell.length_c   1.000
_cell.angle_alpha   90.00
_cell.angle_beta   90.00
_cell.angle_gamma   90.00
#
_symmetry.space_group_name_H-M   'P 1'
#
loop_
_entity.id
_entity.type
_entity.pdbx_description
1 polymer ?
#
loop_
_entity_poly.entity_id
_entity_poly.type
_entity_poly.pdbx_seq_one_letter_code
_entity_poly.pdbx_strand_id
1 'polypeptide(L)'
;LGPFIKLSVASGVMLCLELWYQKIVVLMAVKLKDTDVAVDSFSICLNINSWEMAIPLGFLVSNSVRVANEPGATVILHNAKVVMFRGSMRLSVDRWGRVEPSEDAKFEAKEDSNLSLIEFEVITVVD
;
A
#
# COMPACT_ATOMS: atom_id res chain seq x y z
N LEU A 1 12.48 -14.77 -7.61
CA LEU A 1 11.79 -14.05 -8.71
C LEU A 1 10.74 -14.92 -9.44
N GLY A 2 11.10 -16.13 -9.90
CA GLY A 2 10.19 -17.03 -10.64
C GLY A 2 8.80 -17.29 -10.01
N PRO A 3 8.68 -17.67 -8.72
CA PRO A 3 7.37 -17.89 -8.09
C PRO A 3 6.53 -16.60 -7.98
N PHE A 4 7.19 -15.46 -7.79
CA PHE A 4 6.54 -14.15 -7.70
C PHE A 4 5.91 -13.73 -9.03
N ILE A 5 6.62 -13.94 -10.13
CA ILE A 5 6.11 -13.66 -11.49
C ILE A 5 4.90 -14.54 -11.80
N LYS A 6 4.95 -15.83 -11.45
CA LYS A 6 3.83 -16.76 -11.67
C LYS A 6 2.57 -16.31 -10.94
N LEU A 7 2.70 -15.90 -9.68
CA LEU A 7 1.58 -15.37 -8.88
C LEU A 7 1.06 -14.04 -9.44
N SER A 8 1.96 -13.13 -9.83
CA SER A 8 1.60 -11.83 -10.41
C SER A 8 0.91 -11.94 -11.77
N VAL A 9 1.33 -12.88 -12.62
CA VAL A 9 0.69 -13.12 -13.92
C VAL A 9 -0.68 -13.75 -13.71
N ALA A 10 -0.81 -14.72 -12.78
CA ALA A 10 -2.09 -15.34 -12.46
C ALA A 10 -3.13 -14.30 -11.96
N SER A 11 -2.75 -13.42 -11.03
CA SER A 11 -3.65 -12.36 -10.54
C SER A 11 -3.96 -11.31 -11.62
N GLY A 12 -2.98 -10.94 -12.44
CA GLY A 12 -3.18 -10.03 -13.56
C GLY A 12 -4.18 -10.57 -14.60
N VAL A 13 -4.08 -11.85 -14.97
CA VAL A 13 -4.99 -12.50 -15.92
C VAL A 13 -6.41 -12.59 -15.35
N MET A 14 -6.56 -12.93 -14.06
CA MET A 14 -7.85 -12.98 -13.39
C MET A 14 -8.59 -11.64 -13.46
N LEU A 15 -7.92 -10.53 -13.09
CA LEU A 15 -8.50 -9.18 -13.17
C LEU A 15 -8.79 -8.78 -14.63
N CYS A 16 -7.93 -9.17 -15.57
CA CYS A 16 -8.12 -8.84 -16.97
C CYS A 16 -9.36 -9.54 -17.54
N LEU A 17 -9.57 -10.82 -17.20
CA LEU A 17 -10.77 -11.57 -17.60
C LEU A 17 -12.04 -10.97 -17.02
N GLU A 18 -12.01 -10.50 -15.77
CA GLU A 18 -13.16 -9.87 -15.12
C GLU A 18 -13.53 -8.54 -15.80
N LEU A 19 -12.54 -7.68 -16.09
CA LEU A 19 -12.77 -6.42 -16.83
C LEU A 19 -13.21 -6.66 -18.27
N TRP A 20 -12.68 -7.69 -18.93
CA TRP A 20 -13.10 -8.08 -20.28
C TRP A 20 -14.53 -8.60 -20.28
N TYR A 21 -14.89 -9.44 -19.31
CA TYR A 21 -16.25 -9.94 -19.15
C TYR A 21 -17.24 -8.80 -19.01
N GLN A 22 -17.01 -7.88 -18.07
CA GLN A 22 -17.89 -6.72 -17.87
C GLN A 22 -18.04 -5.87 -19.14
N LYS A 23 -16.94 -5.64 -19.87
CA LYS A 23 -16.98 -4.91 -21.16
C LYS A 23 -17.77 -5.65 -22.24
N ILE A 24 -17.62 -6.96 -22.36
CA ILE A 24 -18.34 -7.77 -23.36
C ILE A 24 -19.84 -7.78 -23.05
N VAL A 25 -20.22 -7.88 -21.78
CA VAL A 25 -21.64 -7.85 -21.39
C VAL A 25 -22.27 -6.50 -21.70
N VAL A 26 -21.58 -5.38 -21.44
CA VAL A 26 -22.04 -4.04 -21.88
C VAL A 26 -22.20 -3.99 -23.41
N LEU A 27 -21.21 -4.50 -24.16
CA LEU A 27 -21.26 -4.50 -25.62
C LEU A 27 -22.43 -5.33 -26.19
N MET A 28 -22.84 -6.40 -25.51
CA MET A 28 -24.04 -7.17 -25.88
C MET A 28 -25.33 -6.40 -25.55
N ALA A 29 -25.39 -5.68 -24.43
CA ALA A 29 -26.55 -4.88 -24.04
C ALA A 29 -26.87 -3.77 -25.07
N VAL A 30 -25.84 -3.23 -25.74
CA VAL A 30 -25.97 -2.24 -26.82
C VAL A 30 -26.63 -2.80 -28.09
N LYS A 31 -26.79 -4.12 -28.22
CA LYS A 31 -27.50 -4.73 -29.36
C LYS A 31 -29.00 -4.96 -29.10
N LEU A 32 -29.51 -4.64 -27.93
CA LEU A 32 -30.91 -4.82 -27.57
C LEU A 32 -31.78 -3.70 -28.16
N LYS A 33 -33.06 -3.97 -28.38
CA LYS A 33 -34.00 -3.04 -29.06
C LYS A 33 -34.24 -1.75 -28.25
N ASP A 34 -34.03 -1.80 -26.93
CA ASP A 34 -34.11 -0.70 -25.98
C ASP A 34 -32.75 -0.48 -25.29
N THR A 35 -31.76 -0.03 -26.07
CA THR A 35 -30.35 0.10 -25.64
C THR A 35 -30.16 1.00 -24.43
N ASP A 36 -30.85 2.13 -24.38
CA ASP A 36 -30.60 3.15 -23.36
C ASP A 36 -30.98 2.65 -21.96
N VAL A 37 -32.15 2.00 -21.84
CA VAL A 37 -32.64 1.45 -20.56
C VAL A 37 -31.79 0.25 -20.11
N ALA A 38 -31.34 -0.59 -21.05
CA ALA A 38 -30.51 -1.75 -20.75
C ALA A 38 -29.09 -1.35 -20.29
N VAL A 39 -28.49 -0.32 -20.90
CA VAL A 39 -27.16 0.16 -20.54
C VAL A 39 -27.18 0.92 -19.21
N ASP A 40 -28.22 1.72 -18.95
CA ASP A 40 -28.36 2.46 -17.68
C ASP A 40 -28.49 1.50 -16.48
N SER A 41 -29.35 0.48 -16.60
CA SER A 41 -29.49 -0.53 -15.54
C SER A 41 -28.19 -1.32 -15.32
N PHE A 42 -27.45 -1.65 -16.38
CA PHE A 42 -26.16 -2.31 -16.27
C PHE A 42 -25.11 -1.42 -15.59
N SER A 43 -25.09 -0.13 -15.91
CA SER A 43 -24.19 0.86 -15.29
C SER A 43 -24.41 0.97 -13.76
N ILE A 44 -25.68 0.98 -13.32
CA ILE A 44 -26.02 0.98 -11.90
C ILE A 44 -25.51 -0.30 -11.21
N CYS A 45 -25.73 -1.46 -11.82
CA CYS A 45 -25.25 -2.75 -11.29
C CYS A 45 -23.72 -2.81 -11.18
N LEU A 46 -23.00 -2.34 -12.21
CA LEU A 46 -21.54 -2.27 -12.20
C LEU A 46 -21.00 -1.35 -11.11
N ASN A 47 -21.67 -0.23 -10.87
CA ASN A 47 -21.26 0.72 -9.84
C ASN A 47 -21.40 0.12 -8.43
N ILE A 48 -22.50 -0.61 -8.19
CA ILE A 48 -22.71 -1.36 -6.93
C ILE A 48 -21.64 -2.44 -6.77
N ASN A 49 -21.36 -3.24 -7.79
CA ASN A 49 -20.32 -4.26 -7.76
C ASN A 49 -18.91 -3.67 -7.52
N SER A 50 -18.63 -2.48 -8.08
CA SER A 50 -17.36 -1.77 -7.87
C SER A 50 -17.19 -1.32 -6.42
N TRP A 51 -18.26 -0.88 -5.78
CA TRP A 51 -18.26 -0.55 -4.35
C TRP A 51 -18.09 -1.79 -3.47
N GLU A 52 -18.71 -2.91 -3.83
CA GLU A 52 -18.51 -4.17 -3.10
C GLU A 52 -17.06 -4.65 -3.16
N MET A 53 -16.36 -4.51 -4.29
CA MET A 53 -14.93 -4.85 -4.39
C MET A 53 -14.00 -3.91 -3.62
N ALA A 54 -14.42 -2.67 -3.31
CA ALA A 54 -13.59 -1.75 -2.54
C ALA A 54 -13.33 -2.25 -1.11
N ILE A 55 -14.29 -2.98 -0.53
CA ILE A 55 -14.21 -3.55 0.83
C ILE A 55 -13.05 -4.58 0.94
N PRO A 56 -13.03 -5.69 0.17
CA PRO A 56 -11.94 -6.67 0.26
C PRO A 56 -10.59 -6.08 -0.15
N LEU A 57 -10.54 -5.18 -1.14
CA LEU A 57 -9.29 -4.50 -1.52
C LEU A 57 -8.75 -3.65 -0.37
N GLY A 58 -9.61 -2.95 0.38
CA GLY A 58 -9.22 -2.20 1.57
C GLY A 58 -8.58 -3.10 2.64
N PHE A 59 -9.17 -4.28 2.88
CA PHE A 59 -8.58 -5.27 3.80
C PHE A 59 -7.24 -5.80 3.30
N LEU A 60 -7.08 -6.05 2.00
CA LEU A 60 -5.80 -6.50 1.43
C LEU A 60 -4.69 -5.46 1.63
N VAL A 61 -4.97 -4.17 1.39
CA VAL A 61 -4.00 -3.10 1.61
C VAL A 61 -3.63 -3.00 3.10
N SER A 62 -4.63 -3.01 3.98
CA SER A 62 -4.41 -2.98 5.44
C SER A 62 -3.52 -4.14 5.91
N ASN A 63 -3.84 -5.37 5.50
CA ASN A 63 -3.04 -6.54 5.84
C ASN A 63 -1.63 -6.46 5.25
N SER A 64 -1.48 -6.01 4.00
CA SER A 64 -0.16 -5.88 3.37
C SER A 64 0.78 -4.92 4.12
N VAL A 65 0.25 -3.79 4.61
CA VAL A 65 1.04 -2.82 5.39
C VAL A 65 1.38 -3.38 6.76
N ARG A 66 0.47 -4.13 7.39
CA ARG A 66 0.74 -4.79 8.68
C ARG A 66 1.83 -5.85 8.56
N VAL A 67 1.77 -6.69 7.52
CA VAL A 67 2.80 -7.70 7.25
C VAL A 67 4.15 -7.04 6.91
N ALA A 68 4.14 -5.91 6.19
CA ALA A 68 5.38 -5.19 5.89
C ALA A 68 6.01 -4.52 7.13
N ASN A 69 5.19 -4.13 8.11
CA ASN A 69 5.62 -3.50 9.37
C ASN A 69 5.45 -4.44 10.56
N GLU A 70 5.71 -5.74 10.38
CA GLU A 70 5.55 -6.71 11.46
C GLU A 70 6.47 -6.35 12.64
N PRO A 71 5.91 -6.21 13.87
CA PRO A 71 6.70 -5.87 15.04
C PRO A 71 7.72 -6.99 15.33
N GLY A 72 8.96 -6.60 15.62
CA GLY A 72 10.07 -7.54 15.82
C GLY A 72 10.88 -7.82 14.54
N ALA A 73 10.45 -7.34 13.37
CA ALA A 73 11.27 -7.40 12.18
C ALA A 73 12.49 -6.46 12.30
N THR A 74 13.69 -6.99 12.04
CA THR A 74 14.92 -6.21 12.04
C THR A 74 15.17 -5.63 10.65
N VAL A 75 15.29 -4.31 10.55
CA VAL A 75 15.59 -3.60 9.29
C VAL A 75 16.79 -2.69 9.46
N ILE A 76 17.64 -2.63 8.44
CA ILE A 76 18.77 -1.72 8.34
C ILE A 76 18.40 -0.59 7.37
N LEU A 77 18.61 0.64 7.80
CA LEU A 77 18.29 1.84 7.03
C LEU A 77 19.60 2.48 6.55
N HIS A 78 19.82 2.46 5.24
CA HIS A 78 20.94 3.13 4.60
C HIS A 78 20.55 4.54 4.18
N ASN A 79 21.44 5.50 4.42
CA ASN A 79 21.25 6.92 4.08
C ASN A 79 19.98 7.52 4.71
N ALA A 80 19.68 7.09 5.95
CA ALA A 80 18.60 7.67 6.75
C ALA A 80 19.03 9.02 7.34
N LYS A 81 18.10 9.97 7.38
CA LYS A 81 18.30 11.32 7.91
C LYS A 81 17.52 11.48 9.21
N VAL A 82 18.14 12.14 10.20
CA VAL A 82 17.42 12.59 11.39
C VAL A 82 16.79 13.95 11.08
N VAL A 83 15.48 14.05 11.26
CA VAL A 83 14.69 15.25 10.99
C VAL A 83 14.05 15.71 12.29
N MET A 84 14.15 17.01 12.59
CA MET A 84 13.43 17.57 13.71
C MET A 84 12.01 17.95 13.27
N PHE A 85 11.01 17.50 14.02
CA PHE A 85 9.61 17.78 13.78
C PHE A 85 8.91 18.18 15.09
N ARG A 86 8.46 19.44 15.16
CA ARG A 86 7.76 20.01 16.32
C ARG A 86 8.50 19.75 17.65
N GLY A 87 9.82 19.96 17.67
CA GLY A 87 10.67 19.71 18.84
C GLY A 87 11.12 18.26 19.02
N SER A 88 10.48 17.25 18.40
CA SER A 88 10.93 15.85 18.49
C SER A 88 11.90 15.48 17.36
N MET A 89 12.86 14.58 17.62
CA MET A 89 13.69 13.98 16.57
C MET A 89 13.04 12.72 15.99
N ARG A 90 13.01 12.61 14.67
CA ARG A 90 12.49 11.44 13.94
C ARG A 90 13.50 10.99 12.89
N LEU A 91 13.65 9.67 12.74
CA LEU A 91 14.41 9.11 11.64
C LEU A 91 13.51 9.05 10.40
N SER A 92 14.03 9.47 9.25
CA SER A 92 13.31 9.42 7.98
C SER A 92 14.24 8.92 6.87
N VAL A 93 13.69 8.15 5.94
CA VAL A 93 14.40 7.63 4.78
C VAL A 93 13.91 8.39 3.56
N ASP A 94 14.81 9.11 2.89
CA ASP A 94 14.49 9.87 1.68
C ASP A 94 14.34 8.93 0.47
N ARG A 95 13.91 9.48 -0.68
CA ARG A 95 13.77 8.72 -1.95
C ARG A 95 15.04 7.96 -2.37
N TRP A 96 16.20 8.40 -1.91
CA TRP A 96 17.51 7.80 -2.19
C TRP A 96 18.00 6.86 -1.08
N GLY A 97 17.29 6.82 0.06
CA GLY A 97 17.59 5.92 1.15
C GLY A 97 17.06 4.51 0.86
N ARG A 98 17.73 3.50 1.40
CA ARG A 98 17.42 2.09 1.17
C ARG A 98 17.10 1.41 2.49
N VAL A 99 16.01 0.63 2.50
CA VAL A 99 15.62 -0.21 3.63
C VAL A 99 15.93 -1.65 3.26
N GLU A 100 16.77 -2.31 4.05
CA GLU A 100 17.14 -3.71 3.85
C GLU A 100 16.69 -4.55 5.05
N PRO A 101 15.97 -5.66 4.83
CA PRO A 101 15.68 -6.61 5.90
C PRO A 101 17.00 -7.27 6.35
N SER A 102 17.19 -7.40 7.65
CA SER A 102 18.36 -8.03 8.26
C SER A 102 17.94 -9.25 9.08
N GLU A 103 18.88 -10.14 9.34
CA GLU A 103 18.74 -11.17 10.38
C GLU A 103 18.50 -10.53 11.75
N ASP A 104 17.88 -11.31 12.65
CA ASP A 104 17.49 -10.86 14.00
C ASP A 104 18.65 -10.16 14.70
N ALA A 105 18.39 -8.93 15.15
CA ALA A 105 19.36 -8.16 15.91
C ALA A 105 19.79 -8.93 17.16
N LYS A 106 21.10 -9.11 17.34
CA LYS A 106 21.67 -9.74 18.55
C LYS A 106 21.60 -8.83 19.80
N PHE A 107 21.03 -7.64 19.66
CA PHE A 107 20.89 -6.68 20.74
C PHE A 107 19.40 -6.42 20.99
N GLU A 108 19.05 -6.22 22.25
CA GLU A 108 17.71 -5.82 22.66
C GLU A 108 17.59 -4.29 22.56
N ALA A 109 16.53 -3.80 21.94
CA ALA A 109 16.29 -2.36 21.83
C ALA A 109 15.87 -1.80 23.19
N LYS A 110 16.55 -0.74 23.66
CA LYS A 110 16.12 0.01 24.87
C LYS A 110 14.85 0.81 24.57
N GLU A 111 13.69 0.25 24.89
CA GLU A 111 12.39 0.93 24.71
C GLU A 111 12.19 2.12 25.66
N ASP A 112 12.93 2.18 26.76
CA ASP A 112 12.91 3.27 27.75
C ASP A 112 13.61 4.56 27.25
N SER A 113 14.48 4.47 26.23
CA SER A 113 15.22 5.61 25.69
C SER A 113 14.66 6.05 24.33
N ASN A 114 13.48 6.69 24.37
CA ASN A 114 12.78 7.11 23.15
C ASN A 114 13.06 8.59 22.79
N LEU A 115 13.93 8.79 21.79
CA LEU A 115 14.30 10.12 21.28
C LEU A 115 13.16 10.87 20.57
N SER A 116 12.05 10.21 20.23
CA SER A 116 10.88 10.86 19.64
C SER A 116 9.90 11.41 20.68
N LEU A 117 10.05 11.05 21.96
CA LEU A 117 9.26 11.59 23.07
C LEU A 117 9.94 12.76 23.79
N ILE A 118 11.23 12.97 23.52
CA ILE A 118 12.01 14.06 24.12
C ILE A 118 11.87 15.29 23.21
N GLU A 119 11.55 16.43 23.82
CA GLU A 119 11.55 17.72 23.15
C GLU A 119 12.97 18.30 23.16
N PHE A 120 13.46 18.61 21.97
CA PHE A 120 14.75 19.23 21.71
C PHE A 120 14.53 20.62 21.15
N GLU A 121 15.36 21.55 21.60
CA GLU A 121 15.44 22.89 21.06
C GLU A 121 16.45 22.91 19.89
N VAL A 122 16.10 23.56 18.77
CA VAL A 122 17.06 23.80 17.70
C VAL A 122 17.99 24.92 18.13
N ILE A 123 19.20 24.55 18.55
CA ILE A 123 20.26 25.53 18.77
C ILE A 123 20.95 25.77 17.43
N THR A 124 20.78 26.98 16.88
CA THR A 124 21.55 27.42 15.71
C THR A 124 22.87 28.00 16.22
N VAL A 125 23.98 27.39 15.80
CA VAL A 125 25.31 27.95 16.08
C VAL A 125 25.54 29.04 15.04
N VAL A 126 25.60 30.28 15.51
CA VAL A 126 26.03 31.43 14.69
C VAL A 126 27.56 31.41 14.73
N ASP A 127 28.18 31.05 13.60
CA ASP A 127 29.62 31.27 13.39
C ASP A 127 29.94 32.78 13.34
#